data_AF-A0A4Y2FM99-F1
#
_entry.id   AF-A0A4Y2FM99-F1
#
_cell.length_a   1.000
_cell.length_b   1.000
_cell.length_c   1.000
_cell.angle_alpha   90.00
_cell.angle_beta   90.00
_cell.angle_gamma   90.00
#
_symmetry.space_group_name_H-M   'P 1'
#
loop_
_entity.id
_entity.type
_entity.pdbx_description
1 polymer ?
#
loop_
_entity_poly.entity_id
_entity_poly.type
_entity_poly.pdbx_seq_one_letter_code
_entity_poly.pdbx_strand_id
1 'polypeptide(L)'
;MQRTGPDSRRSWMVVLYCSLISMLLYGVVRLSGIMFVSSMERFQVDRESASMPYTLCDFIQAMAGPVTGFLSLKFGARQVIMLGSFIAAVGTGTCFFAENIETVTVLWGIVF
;
A
#
# COMPACT_ATOMS: atom_id res chain seq x y z
N MET A 1 14.20 25.14 -23.01
CA MET A 1 13.83 24.05 -22.07
C MET A 1 12.56 23.39 -22.59
N GLN A 2 12.65 22.19 -23.16
CA GLN A 2 11.50 21.49 -23.75
C GLN A 2 10.45 21.19 -22.67
N ARG A 3 9.20 21.60 -22.90
CA ARG A 3 8.09 21.38 -21.94
C ARG A 3 7.64 19.91 -21.88
N THR A 4 7.93 19.12 -22.91
CA THR A 4 7.56 17.70 -23.03
C THR A 4 8.67 16.92 -23.75
N GLY A 5 9.03 15.77 -23.19
CA GLY A 5 10.13 14.89 -23.62
C GLY A 5 10.63 14.03 -22.44
N PRO A 6 11.30 12.89 -22.68
CA PRO A 6 11.81 12.02 -21.62
C PRO A 6 12.74 12.77 -20.63
N ASP A 7 13.53 13.72 -21.12
CA ASP A 7 14.45 14.53 -20.30
C ASP A 7 13.87 15.88 -19.80
N SER A 8 12.54 16.06 -19.87
CA SER A 8 11.90 17.27 -19.34
C SER A 8 11.95 17.31 -17.80
N ARG A 9 12.02 18.52 -17.21
CA ARG A 9 11.89 18.75 -15.76
C ARG A 9 10.66 18.05 -15.17
N ARG A 10 9.56 18.01 -15.94
CA ARG A 10 8.32 17.35 -15.52
C ARG A 10 8.48 15.84 -15.42
N SER A 11 9.20 15.22 -16.34
CA SER A 11 9.48 13.78 -16.34
C SER A 11 10.36 13.40 -15.15
N TRP A 12 11.39 14.20 -14.85
CA TRP A 12 12.22 14.03 -13.64
C TRP A 12 11.41 14.12 -12.35
N MET A 13 10.46 15.05 -12.23
CA MET A 13 9.56 15.11 -11.08
C MET A 13 8.71 13.84 -10.96
N VAL A 14 8.17 13.32 -12.07
CA VAL A 14 7.39 12.06 -12.06
C VAL A 14 8.24 10.87 -11.62
N VAL A 15 9.50 10.80 -12.05
CA VAL A 15 10.45 9.76 -11.61
C VAL A 15 10.67 9.82 -10.11
N LEU A 16 10.88 11.01 -9.54
CA LEU A 16 11.03 11.19 -8.09
C LEU A 16 9.79 10.71 -7.34
N TYR A 17 8.58 11.08 -7.78
CA TYR A 17 7.33 10.60 -7.15
C TYR A 17 7.19 9.09 -7.25
N CYS A 18 7.44 8.50 -8.41
CA CYS A 18 7.37 7.05 -8.60
C CYS A 18 8.39 6.33 -7.71
N SER A 19 9.63 6.83 -7.64
CA SER A 19 10.68 6.29 -6.79
C SER A 19 10.31 6.33 -5.31
N LEU A 20 9.72 7.43 -4.82
CA LEU A 20 9.23 7.54 -3.45
C LEU A 20 8.11 6.54 -3.15
N ILE A 21 7.15 6.40 -4.07
CA ILE A 21 6.05 5.43 -3.91
C ILE A 21 6.61 4.00 -3.87
N SER A 22 7.51 3.65 -4.79
CA SER A 22 8.16 2.33 -4.81
C SER A 22 8.96 2.09 -3.53
N MET A 23 9.71 3.08 -3.05
CA MET A 23 10.45 3.00 -1.79
C MET A 23 9.52 2.73 -0.61
N LEU A 24 8.38 3.44 -0.52
CA LEU A 24 7.39 3.22 0.52
C LEU A 24 6.79 1.81 0.44
N LEU A 25 6.47 1.33 -0.77
CA LEU A 25 5.93 -0.01 -0.99
C LEU A 25 6.89 -1.10 -0.49
N TYR A 26 8.16 -1.04 -0.90
CA TYR A 26 9.19 -1.96 -0.41
C TYR A 26 9.45 -1.81 1.09
N GLY A 27 9.37 -0.59 1.62
CA GLY A 27 9.47 -0.31 3.05
C GLY A 27 8.39 -1.03 3.84
N VAL A 28 7.14 -0.99 3.40
CA VAL A 28 6.03 -1.67 4.08
C VAL A 28 6.18 -3.18 4.05
N VAL A 29 6.60 -3.76 2.91
CA VAL A 29 6.89 -5.20 2.82
C VAL A 29 8.02 -5.63 3.77
N ARG A 30 9.01 -4.77 4.03
CA ARG A 30 10.06 -5.06 5.01
C ARG A 30 9.58 -4.90 6.46
N LEU A 31 8.77 -3.88 6.72
CA LEU A 31 8.24 -3.60 8.04
C LEU A 31 7.15 -4.59 8.48
N SER A 32 6.44 -5.22 7.55
CA SER A 32 5.39 -6.20 7.84
C SER A 32 5.88 -7.36 8.72
N GLY A 33 7.13 -7.82 8.53
CA GLY A 33 7.73 -8.85 9.38
C GLY A 33 7.94 -8.41 10.83
N ILE A 34 8.31 -7.14 11.05
CA ILE A 34 8.44 -6.56 12.39
C ILE A 34 7.04 -6.35 12.99
N MET A 35 6.12 -5.77 12.21
CA MET A 35 4.74 -5.51 12.63
C MET A 35 4.00 -6.80 13.00
N PHE A 36 4.26 -7.92 12.31
CA PHE A 36 3.74 -9.24 12.65
C PHE A 36 4.13 -9.66 14.07
N VAL A 37 5.42 -9.54 14.41
CA VAL A 37 5.91 -9.87 15.76
C VAL A 37 5.30 -8.96 16.81
N SER A 38 5.28 -7.65 16.55
CA SER A 38 4.67 -6.67 17.46
C SER A 38 3.15 -6.84 17.61
N SER A 39 2.46 -7.31 16.57
CA SER A 39 1.01 -7.56 16.61
C SER A 39 0.67 -8.75 17.51
N MET A 40 1.47 -9.82 17.48
CA MET A 40 1.32 -10.94 18.41
C MET A 40 1.48 -10.48 19.87
N GLU A 41 2.50 -9.67 20.16
CA GLU A 41 2.75 -9.16 21.50
C GLU A 41 1.67 -8.19 21.97
N ARG A 42 1.21 -7.30 21.08
CA ARG A 42 0.20 -6.27 21.40
C ARG A 42 -1.19 -6.86 21.64
N PHE A 43 -1.63 -7.76 20.77
CA PHE A 43 -2.99 -8.31 20.81
C PHE A 43 -3.07 -9.65 21.54
N GLN A 44 -1.93 -10.23 21.97
CA GLN A 44 -1.85 -11.52 22.67
C GLN A 44 -2.58 -12.65 21.92
N VAL A 45 -2.39 -12.69 20.60
CA VAL A 45 -3.04 -13.66 19.70
C VAL A 45 -2.06 -14.69 19.16
N ASP A 46 -2.60 -15.80 18.66
CA ASP A 46 -1.84 -16.82 17.96
C ASP A 46 -1.19 -16.31 16.67
N ARG A 47 -0.13 -17.02 16.27
CA ARG A 47 0.66 -16.70 15.06
C ARG A 47 -0.20 -16.70 13.80
N GLU A 48 -1.18 -17.59 13.72
CA GLU A 48 -2.09 -17.69 12.59
C GLU A 48 -2.91 -16.40 12.43
N SER A 49 -3.63 -16.00 13.48
CA SER A 49 -4.45 -14.78 13.50
C SER A 49 -3.62 -13.52 13.30
N ALA A 50 -2.39 -13.48 13.83
CA ALA A 50 -1.48 -12.36 13.60
C ALA A 50 -0.94 -12.28 12.17
N SER A 51 -0.80 -13.41 11.48
CA SER A 51 -0.27 -13.44 10.11
C SER A 51 -1.30 -13.06 9.06
N MET A 52 -2.58 -13.31 9.33
CA MET A 52 -3.71 -13.05 8.43
C MET A 52 -3.76 -11.64 7.82
N PRO A 53 -3.65 -10.52 8.57
CA PRO A 53 -3.60 -9.18 7.96
C PRO A 53 -2.49 -9.08 6.91
N TYR A 54 -1.31 -9.64 7.24
CA TYR A 54 -0.12 -9.51 6.43
C TYR A 54 -0.19 -10.29 5.11
N THR A 55 -0.65 -11.53 5.20
CA THR A 55 -0.80 -12.42 4.04
C THR A 55 -1.96 -12.00 3.14
N LEU A 56 -3.07 -11.52 3.71
CA LEU A 56 -4.20 -11.01 2.94
C LEU A 56 -3.85 -9.76 2.13
N CYS A 57 -3.10 -8.82 2.71
CA CYS A 57 -2.63 -7.65 1.99
C CYS A 57 -1.78 -8.05 0.77
N ASP A 58 -0.83 -8.97 0.94
CA ASP A 58 0.03 -9.43 -0.16
C ASP A 58 -0.78 -10.10 -1.28
N PHE A 59 -1.76 -10.92 -0.90
CA PHE A 59 -2.70 -11.54 -1.85
C PHE A 59 -3.54 -10.51 -2.61
N ILE A 60 -4.11 -9.53 -1.90
CA ILE A 60 -4.92 -8.47 -2.51
C ILE A 60 -4.06 -7.58 -3.41
N GLN A 61 -2.82 -7.28 -3.02
CA GLN A 61 -1.90 -6.49 -3.82
C GLN A 61 -1.52 -7.22 -5.11
N ALA A 62 -1.32 -8.55 -5.06
CA ALA A 62 -1.12 -9.37 -6.25
C ALA A 62 -2.36 -9.36 -7.18
N MET A 63 -3.56 -9.48 -6.62
CA MET A 63 -4.81 -9.38 -7.40
C MET A 63 -5.09 -7.96 -7.93
N ALA A 64 -4.62 -6.93 -7.23
CA ALA A 64 -4.77 -5.55 -7.62
C ALA A 64 -3.91 -5.21 -8.85
N GLY A 65 -2.85 -5.97 -9.16
CA GLY A 65 -2.02 -5.74 -10.35
C GLY A 65 -2.81 -5.68 -11.66
N PRO A 66 -3.55 -6.75 -12.04
CA PRO A 66 -4.42 -6.72 -13.21
C PRO A 66 -5.50 -5.64 -13.17
N VAL A 67 -6.13 -5.43 -12.01
CA VAL A 67 -7.21 -4.46 -11.83
C VAL A 67 -6.71 -3.03 -12.02
N THR A 68 -5.61 -2.67 -11.36
CA THR A 68 -4.96 -1.36 -11.48
C THR A 68 -4.41 -1.11 -12.88
N GLY A 69 -3.91 -2.15 -13.56
CA GLY A 69 -3.52 -2.07 -14.97
C GLY A 69 -4.70 -1.69 -15.87
N PHE A 70 -5.83 -2.39 -15.74
CA PHE A 70 -7.05 -2.06 -16.49
C PHE A 70 -7.58 -0.66 -16.16
N LEU A 71 -7.61 -0.29 -14.88
CA LEU A 71 -8.09 1.01 -14.42
C LEU A 71 -7.19 2.15 -14.93
N SER A 72 -5.88 1.92 -14.99
CA SER A 72 -4.90 2.88 -15.50
C SER A 72 -5.05 3.13 -17.01
N LEU A 73 -5.48 2.12 -17.78
CA LEU A 73 -5.81 2.28 -19.19
C LEU A 73 -7.07 3.13 -19.39
N LYS A 74 -8.07 2.99 -18.52
CA LYS A 74 -9.36 3.69 -18.64
C LYS A 74 -9.36 5.12 -18.09
N PHE A 75 -8.77 5.34 -16.91
CA PHE A 75 -8.80 6.62 -16.20
C PHE A 75 -7.44 7.34 -16.17
N GLY A 76 -6.39 6.72 -16.71
CA GLY A 76 -5.03 7.25 -16.69
C GLY A 76 -4.30 6.96 -15.38
N ALA A 77 -3.02 6.61 -15.48
CA ALA A 77 -2.19 6.17 -14.35
C ALA A 77 -2.14 7.20 -13.19
N ARG A 78 -2.11 8.50 -13.50
CA ARG A 78 -1.99 9.54 -12.45
C ARG A 78 -3.19 9.57 -11.51
N GLN A 79 -4.40 9.45 -12.03
CA GLN A 79 -5.61 9.49 -11.20
C GLN A 79 -5.73 8.23 -10.34
N VAL A 80 -5.42 7.07 -10.93
CA VAL A 80 -5.44 5.77 -10.24
C VAL A 80 -4.42 5.76 -9.09
N ILE A 81 -3.20 6.24 -9.32
CA ILE A 81 -2.17 6.32 -8.27
C ILE A 81 -2.63 7.25 -7.14
N MET A 82 -3.15 8.45 -7.44
CA MET A 82 -3.61 9.38 -6.40
C MET A 82 -4.77 8.79 -5.58
N LEU A 83 -5.73 8.15 -6.23
CA LEU A 83 -6.86 7.51 -5.54
C LEU A 83 -6.38 6.35 -4.65
N GLY A 84 -5.52 5.47 -5.19
CA GLY A 84 -4.97 4.34 -4.45
C GLY A 84 -4.13 4.79 -3.24
N SER A 85 -3.25 5.77 -3.42
CA SER A 85 -2.46 6.33 -2.31
C SER A 85 -3.33 6.99 -1.24
N PHE A 86 -4.44 7.64 -1.62
CA PHE A 86 -5.37 8.20 -0.65
C PHE A 86 -6.10 7.12 0.15
N ILE A 87 -6.60 6.07 -0.54
CA ILE A 87 -7.26 4.93 0.12
C ILE A 87 -6.30 4.23 1.07
N ALA A 88 -5.07 3.96 0.63
CA ALA A 88 -4.03 3.34 1.46
C ALA A 88 -3.69 4.19 2.69
N ALA A 89 -3.54 5.52 2.52
CA ALA A 89 -3.28 6.43 3.64
C ALA A 89 -4.42 6.45 4.66
N VAL A 90 -5.67 6.45 4.21
CA VAL A 90 -6.84 6.36 5.09
C VAL A 90 -6.87 5.01 5.80
N GLY A 91 -6.69 3.89 5.08
CA GLY A 91 -6.66 2.54 5.64
C GLY A 91 -5.61 2.39 6.75
N THR A 92 -4.35 2.71 6.45
CA THR A 92 -3.27 2.66 7.45
C THR A 92 -3.48 3.67 8.59
N GLY A 93 -3.97 4.87 8.30
CA GLY A 93 -4.25 5.88 9.32
C GLY A 93 -5.33 5.43 10.30
N THR A 94 -6.37 4.77 9.80
CA THR A 94 -7.45 4.21 10.64
C THR A 94 -7.00 3.01 11.48
N CYS A 95 -5.96 2.28 11.08
CA CYS A 95 -5.39 1.21 11.92
C CYS A 95 -4.89 1.71 13.27
N PHE A 96 -4.56 3.00 13.42
CA PHE A 96 -4.16 3.57 14.70
C PHE A 96 -5.25 3.43 15.78
N PHE A 97 -6.51 3.45 15.39
CA PHE A 97 -7.66 3.32 16.30
C PHE A 97 -8.12 1.87 16.48
N ALA A 98 -7.43 0.89 15.87
CA ALA A 98 -7.82 -0.51 15.95
C ALA A 98 -7.49 -1.11 17.32
N GLU A 99 -8.52 -1.57 18.03
CA GLU A 99 -8.38 -2.23 19.33
C GLU A 99 -8.29 -3.76 19.21
N ASN A 100 -8.65 -4.33 18.06
CA ASN A 100 -8.68 -5.77 17.82
C ASN A 100 -7.93 -6.14 16.55
N ILE A 101 -7.41 -7.37 16.50
CA ILE A 101 -6.68 -7.82 15.31
C ILE A 101 -7.58 -8.00 14.09
N GLU A 102 -8.85 -8.34 14.27
CA GLU A 102 -9.81 -8.42 13.16
C GLU A 102 -9.99 -7.09 12.44
N THR A 103 -10.05 -5.99 13.20
CA THR A 103 -10.10 -4.63 12.62
C THR A 103 -8.82 -4.29 11.87
N VAL A 104 -7.65 -4.74 12.35
CA VAL A 104 -6.39 -4.61 11.61
C VAL A 104 -6.39 -5.48 10.35
N THR A 105 -6.94 -6.69 10.39
CA THR A 105 -7.08 -7.57 9.21
C THR A 105 -7.93 -6.94 8.13
N VAL A 106 -9.04 -6.29 8.47
CA VAL A 106 -9.87 -5.60 7.48
C VAL A 106 -9.16 -4.35 6.95
N LEU A 107 -8.64 -3.49 7.83
CA LEU A 107 -8.06 -2.21 7.42
C LEU A 107 -6.71 -2.38 6.70
N TRP A 108 -5.82 -3.18 7.24
CA TRP A 108 -4.48 -3.42 6.68
C TRP A 108 -4.48 -4.49 5.60
N GLY A 109 -5.36 -5.49 5.69
CA GLY A 109 -5.45 -6.55 4.69
C GLY A 109 -6.22 -6.12 3.44
N ILE A 110 -7.34 -5.41 3.59
CA ILE A 110 -8.27 -5.14 2.46
C ILE A 110 -8.15 -3.70 1.94
N VAL A 111 -7.98 -2.72 2.82
CA VAL A 111 -8.03 -1.30 2.43
C VAL A 111 -6.66 -0.77 2.02
N PHE A 112 -5.58 -1.32 2.58
CA PHE A 112 -4.20 -0.92 2.28
C PHE A 112 -3.63 -1.69 1.07
#